data_AF-A0A936CA37-F1
#
_entry.id   AF-A0A936CA37-F1
#
_cell.length_a   1.000
_cell.length_b   1.000
_cell.length_c   1.000
_cell.angle_alpha   90.00
_cell.angle_beta   90.00
_cell.angle_gamma   90.00
#
_symmetry.space_group_name_H-M   'P 1'
#
loop_
_entity.id
_entity.type
_entity.pdbx_description
1 polymer ?
#
loop_
_entity_poly.entity_id
_entity_poly.type
_entity_poly.pdbx_seq_one_letter_code
_entity_poly.pdbx_strand_id
1 'polypeptide(L)'
;MKRSWISLAVAVVVLAIAAPSAAHAQGGPPPGGMRGPGRMMEMLMKDITLDDAQKAKLDSIQAKYAKEMPPMTPGEPPSQEAMTKRREVMAKQQDEIRTILTADQQKLYDKNLAEMRDRMGRRPGN
;
A
#
# COMPACT_ATOMS: atom_id res chain seq x y z
N MET A 1 2.23 -5.84 45.46
CA MET A 1 3.30 -6.85 45.66
C MET A 1 2.61 -8.19 45.83
N LYS A 2 2.76 -9.22 44.99
CA LYS A 2 3.99 -9.89 44.54
C LYS A 2 3.72 -10.54 43.17
N ARG A 3 4.74 -10.51 42.30
CA ARG A 3 4.82 -11.18 41.00
C ARG A 3 5.06 -12.69 41.22
N SER A 4 4.54 -13.54 40.35
CA SER A 4 5.21 -14.81 40.03
C SER A 4 4.85 -15.25 38.62
N TRP A 5 5.79 -15.06 37.70
CA TRP A 5 5.81 -15.62 36.36
C TRP A 5 6.98 -16.61 36.36
N ILE A 6 6.71 -17.89 36.14
CA ILE A 6 7.75 -18.90 35.95
C ILE A 6 7.26 -19.86 34.87
N SER A 7 7.92 -19.85 33.71
CA SER A 7 8.77 -20.98 33.32
C SER A 7 9.57 -20.67 32.05
N LEU A 8 10.82 -21.06 32.15
CA LEU A 8 11.96 -20.92 31.27
C LEU A 8 11.95 -22.04 30.21
N ALA A 9 12.35 -21.76 28.98
CA ALA A 9 13.08 -22.72 28.14
C ALA A 9 13.80 -22.00 26.98
N VAL A 10 15.12 -21.96 27.07
CA VAL A 10 16.03 -21.65 25.97
C VAL A 10 16.40 -22.97 25.30
N ALA A 11 16.31 -23.03 23.97
CA ALA A 11 17.08 -23.97 23.17
C ALA A 11 17.35 -23.34 21.80
N VAL A 12 18.55 -22.79 21.64
CA VAL A 12 19.14 -22.42 20.36
C VAL A 12 19.73 -23.68 19.76
N VAL A 13 19.25 -24.07 18.57
CA VAL A 13 19.97 -24.99 17.68
C VAL A 13 20.09 -24.29 16.33
N VAL A 14 21.30 -23.81 16.06
CA VAL A 14 21.72 -23.32 14.75
C VAL A 14 22.16 -24.55 13.95
N LEU A 15 21.49 -24.83 12.83
CA LEU A 15 22.02 -25.69 11.78
C LEU A 15 22.04 -24.88 10.48
N ALA A 16 23.23 -24.46 10.08
CA ALA A 16 23.48 -23.79 8.81
C ALA A 16 23.56 -24.84 7.69
N ILE A 17 22.62 -24.78 6.74
CA ILE A 17 22.77 -25.39 5.42
C ILE A 17 22.75 -24.24 4.41
N ALA A 18 23.91 -24.04 3.78
CA ALA A 18 24.10 -23.07 2.71
C ALA A 18 23.44 -23.57 1.41
N ALA A 19 22.60 -22.72 0.81
CA ALA A 19 22.26 -22.78 -0.61
C ALA A 19 22.30 -21.35 -1.15
N PRO A 20 23.16 -21.03 -2.14
CA PRO A 20 23.12 -19.74 -2.81
C PRO A 20 22.02 -19.80 -3.85
N SER A 21 20.87 -19.19 -3.59
CA SER A 21 19.82 -19.07 -4.59
C SER A 21 19.27 -17.66 -4.60
N ALA A 22 19.50 -17.03 -5.74
CA ALA A 22 18.98 -15.75 -6.19
C ALA A 22 19.33 -14.57 -5.29
N ALA A 23 20.37 -13.86 -5.73
CA ALA A 23 20.49 -12.42 -5.63
C ALA A 23 19.15 -11.76 -5.28
N HIS A 24 19.01 -11.33 -4.03
CA HIS A 24 18.13 -10.23 -3.71
C HIS A 24 18.64 -9.08 -4.57
N ALA A 25 17.99 -8.86 -5.71
CA ALA A 25 18.09 -7.62 -6.43
C ALA A 25 17.55 -6.55 -5.47
N GLN A 26 18.44 -6.03 -4.63
CA GLN A 26 18.30 -4.73 -4.00
C GLN A 26 18.37 -3.68 -5.12
N GLY A 27 17.37 -3.69 -6.00
CA GLY A 27 17.00 -2.53 -6.78
C GLY A 27 16.29 -1.60 -5.82
N GLY A 28 17.05 -0.78 -5.10
CA GLY A 28 16.48 0.38 -4.42
C GLY A 28 15.60 1.15 -5.40
N PRO A 29 14.49 1.76 -4.96
CA PRO A 29 13.64 2.53 -5.85
C PRO A 29 14.51 3.54 -6.62
N PRO A 30 14.42 3.61 -7.96
CA PRO A 30 15.25 4.53 -8.73
C PRO A 30 15.06 5.96 -8.19
N PRO A 31 16.15 6.70 -7.94
CA PRO A 31 16.07 8.08 -7.47
C PRO A 31 15.55 8.93 -8.65
N GLY A 32 14.29 9.37 -8.57
CA GLY A 32 13.69 10.29 -9.55
C GLY A 32 12.43 9.79 -10.27
N GLY A 33 11.88 8.63 -9.93
CA GLY A 33 10.62 8.14 -10.51
C GLY A 33 9.40 8.89 -9.96
N MET A 34 8.56 9.40 -10.87
CA MET A 34 7.17 9.84 -10.66
C MET A 34 6.54 9.20 -9.42
N ARG A 35 5.99 10.00 -8.48
CA ARG A 35 5.25 9.52 -7.29
C ARG A 35 4.26 8.43 -7.72
N GLY A 36 4.67 7.17 -7.58
CA GLY A 36 3.90 6.04 -8.09
C GLY A 36 2.63 5.82 -7.27
N PRO A 37 1.69 5.02 -7.78
CA PRO A 37 0.45 4.69 -7.08
C PRO A 37 0.68 4.12 -5.67
N GLY A 38 1.81 3.44 -5.42
CA GLY A 38 2.17 2.95 -4.09
C GLY A 38 2.34 4.03 -3.02
N ARG A 39 2.91 5.19 -3.36
CA ARG A 39 3.06 6.33 -2.42
C ARG A 39 1.71 6.91 -2.01
N MET A 40 0.74 6.90 -2.93
CA MET A 40 -0.61 7.39 -2.63
C MET A 40 -1.32 6.48 -1.63
N MET A 41 -1.23 5.17 -1.84
CA MET A 41 -1.81 4.18 -0.92
C MET A 41 -1.18 4.27 0.48
N GLU A 42 0.14 4.42 0.54
CA GLU A 42 0.88 4.60 1.81
C GLU A 42 0.35 5.80 2.61
N MET A 43 0.10 6.93 1.93
CA MET A 43 -0.46 8.12 2.59
C MET A 43 -1.91 7.91 3.05
N LEU A 44 -2.74 7.20 2.28
CA LEU A 44 -4.12 6.90 2.63
C LEU A 44 -4.22 5.96 3.84
N MET A 45 -3.35 4.96 3.90
CA MET A 45 -3.26 3.98 4.99
C MET A 45 -2.46 4.48 6.20
N LYS A 46 -2.02 5.74 6.20
CA LYS A 46 -1.21 6.29 7.29
C LYS A 46 -1.95 6.17 8.63
N ASP A 47 -1.24 5.69 9.65
CA ASP A 47 -1.75 5.48 11.01
C ASP A 47 -2.88 4.44 11.13
N ILE A 48 -3.17 3.68 10.04
CA ILE A 48 -4.13 2.57 10.03
C ILE A 48 -3.35 1.26 10.17
N THR A 49 -3.59 0.55 11.27
CA THR A 49 -3.11 -0.83 11.42
C THR A 49 -4.18 -1.79 10.96
N LEU A 50 -3.86 -2.61 9.95
CA LEU A 50 -4.75 -3.66 9.45
C LEU A 50 -4.49 -4.97 10.18
N ASP A 51 -5.55 -5.71 10.50
CA ASP A 51 -5.43 -7.11 10.87
C ASP A 51 -5.14 -8.00 9.64
N ASP A 52 -4.84 -9.29 9.87
CA ASP A 52 -4.43 -10.19 8.81
C ASP A 52 -5.56 -10.50 7.82
N ALA A 53 -6.82 -10.51 8.27
CA ALA A 53 -7.97 -10.69 7.39
C ALA A 53 -8.18 -9.47 6.49
N GLN A 54 -7.96 -8.27 7.01
CA GLN A 54 -8.01 -7.02 6.26
C GLN A 54 -6.88 -6.93 5.24
N LYS A 55 -5.65 -7.34 5.59
CA LYS A 55 -4.52 -7.41 4.65
C LYS A 55 -4.83 -8.35 3.48
N ALA A 56 -5.32 -9.55 3.75
CA ALA A 56 -5.67 -10.51 2.70
C ALA A 56 -6.75 -9.97 1.74
N LYS A 57 -7.73 -9.22 2.28
CA LYS A 57 -8.75 -8.54 1.45
C LYS A 57 -8.14 -7.39 0.65
N LEU A 58 -7.26 -6.58 1.26
CA LEU A 58 -6.56 -5.50 0.58
C LEU A 58 -5.74 -6.02 -0.61
N ASP A 59 -4.98 -7.10 -0.42
CA ASP A 59 -4.19 -7.73 -1.47
C ASP A 59 -5.08 -8.23 -2.61
N SER A 60 -6.23 -8.84 -2.26
CA SER A 60 -7.22 -9.29 -3.24
C SER A 60 -7.82 -8.13 -4.05
N ILE A 61 -8.15 -7.02 -3.38
CA ILE A 61 -8.65 -5.80 -4.03
C ILE A 61 -7.57 -5.19 -4.94
N GLN A 62 -6.32 -5.14 -4.49
CA GLN A 62 -5.21 -4.65 -5.32
C GLN A 62 -5.01 -5.52 -6.56
N ALA A 63 -4.98 -6.84 -6.40
CA ALA A 63 -4.84 -7.78 -7.51
C ALA A 63 -6.02 -7.68 -8.51
N LYS A 64 -7.25 -7.44 -8.03
CA LYS A 64 -8.43 -7.22 -8.86
C LYS A 64 -8.25 -5.98 -9.74
N TYR A 65 -7.98 -4.81 -9.14
CA TYR A 65 -7.90 -3.57 -9.90
C TYR A 65 -6.61 -3.38 -10.69
N ALA A 66 -5.52 -4.08 -10.34
CA ALA A 66 -4.32 -4.14 -11.16
C ALA A 66 -4.63 -4.70 -12.56
N LYS A 67 -5.58 -5.63 -12.69
CA LYS A 67 -6.03 -6.18 -13.98
C LYS A 67 -6.89 -5.21 -14.78
N GLU A 68 -7.54 -4.25 -14.12
CA GLU A 68 -8.38 -3.23 -14.76
C GLU A 68 -7.60 -1.98 -15.18
N MET A 69 -6.33 -1.86 -14.75
CA MET A 69 -5.48 -0.74 -15.13
C MET A 69 -5.16 -0.79 -16.62
N PRO A 70 -5.36 0.32 -17.37
CA PRO A 70 -4.93 0.35 -18.76
C PRO A 70 -3.41 0.21 -18.83
N PRO A 71 -2.88 -0.38 -19.93
CA PRO A 71 -1.45 -0.53 -20.13
C PRO A 71 -0.73 0.84 -20.11
N MET A 72 0.52 0.86 -19.67
CA MET A 72 1.42 2.00 -19.82
C MET A 72 2.43 1.68 -20.91
N THR A 73 2.54 2.55 -21.92
CA THR A 73 3.62 2.48 -22.90
C THR A 73 4.77 3.35 -22.40
N PRO A 74 5.95 2.78 -22.11
CA PRO A 74 7.11 3.57 -21.70
C PRO A 74 7.47 4.61 -22.76
N GLY A 75 7.72 5.85 -22.35
CA GLY A 75 8.11 6.93 -23.26
C GLY A 75 6.94 7.65 -23.94
N GLU A 76 5.70 7.18 -23.77
CA GLU A 76 4.52 7.82 -24.34
C GLU A 76 3.56 8.32 -23.25
N PRO A 77 3.02 9.55 -23.37
CA PRO A 77 1.97 10.01 -22.48
C PRO A 77 0.69 9.18 -22.68
N PRO A 78 -0.05 8.85 -21.61
CA PRO A 78 -1.31 8.12 -21.74
C PRO A 78 -2.35 8.97 -22.49
N SER A 79 -3.23 8.32 -23.26
CA SER A 79 -4.37 8.99 -23.90
C SER A 79 -5.33 9.56 -22.85
N GLN A 80 -6.18 10.53 -23.24
CA GLN A 80 -7.19 11.07 -22.34
C GLN A 80 -8.15 9.99 -21.83
N GLU A 81 -8.56 9.07 -22.70
CA GLU A 81 -9.39 7.92 -22.33
C GLU A 81 -8.69 7.03 -21.28
N ALA A 82 -7.40 6.72 -21.48
CA ALA A 82 -6.62 5.96 -20.52
C ALA A 82 -6.49 6.71 -19.18
N MET A 83 -6.32 8.04 -19.19
CA MET A 83 -6.30 8.84 -17.96
C MET A 83 -7.63 8.79 -17.22
N THR A 84 -8.76 8.94 -17.92
CA THR A 84 -10.11 8.84 -17.35
C THR A 84 -10.33 7.45 -16.75
N LYS A 85 -10.02 6.40 -17.49
CA LYS A 85 -10.15 5.03 -17.01
C LYS A 85 -9.30 4.77 -15.76
N ARG A 86 -8.05 5.27 -15.71
CA ARG A 86 -7.21 5.17 -14.51
C ARG A 86 -7.87 5.83 -13.31
N ARG A 87 -8.44 7.04 -13.47
CA ARG A 87 -9.11 7.76 -12.38
C ARG A 87 -10.30 6.97 -11.84
N GLU A 88 -11.12 6.41 -12.73
CA GLU A 88 -12.27 5.58 -12.35
C GLU A 88 -11.84 4.31 -11.59
N VAL A 89 -10.83 3.60 -12.09
CA VAL A 89 -10.31 2.38 -11.44
C VAL A 89 -9.75 2.71 -10.06
N MET A 90 -8.99 3.80 -9.93
CA MET A 90 -8.48 4.25 -8.62
C MET A 90 -9.61 4.61 -7.65
N ALA A 91 -10.65 5.30 -8.12
CA ALA A 91 -11.79 5.65 -7.27
C ALA A 91 -12.51 4.40 -6.75
N LYS A 92 -12.83 3.46 -7.64
CA LYS A 92 -13.45 2.18 -7.27
C LYS A 92 -12.59 1.37 -6.28
N GLN A 93 -11.29 1.33 -6.52
CA GLN A 93 -10.35 0.67 -5.62
C GLN A 93 -10.37 1.30 -4.23
N GLN A 94 -10.34 2.63 -4.13
CA GLN A 94 -10.39 3.35 -2.87
C GLN A 94 -11.70 3.11 -2.12
N ASP A 95 -12.83 3.12 -2.82
CA ASP A 95 -14.14 2.86 -2.24
C ASP A 95 -14.21 1.43 -1.66
N GLU A 96 -13.74 0.43 -2.42
CA GLU A 96 -13.73 -0.96 -1.97
C GLU A 96 -12.78 -1.18 -0.79
N ILE A 97 -11.60 -0.55 -0.78
CA ILE A 97 -10.67 -0.59 0.36
C ILE A 97 -11.31 0.01 1.61
N ARG A 98 -12.05 1.12 1.47
CA ARG A 98 -12.73 1.74 2.61
C ARG A 98 -13.72 0.78 3.27
N THR A 99 -14.37 -0.10 2.49
CA THR A 99 -15.37 -1.05 3.03
C THR A 99 -14.78 -2.14 3.93
N ILE A 100 -13.50 -2.47 3.78
CA ILE A 100 -12.85 -3.51 4.59
C ILE A 100 -12.30 -2.97 5.92
N LEU A 101 -12.31 -1.65 6.10
CA LEU A 101 -11.87 -0.97 7.31
C LEU A 101 -12.97 -0.94 8.37
N THR A 102 -12.58 -0.99 9.64
CA THR A 102 -13.47 -0.73 10.78
C THR A 102 -13.91 0.73 10.81
N ALA A 103 -14.96 1.04 11.55
CA ALA A 103 -15.48 2.41 11.65
C ALA A 103 -14.41 3.43 12.11
N ASP A 104 -13.52 3.04 13.02
CA ASP A 104 -12.45 3.93 13.49
C ASP A 104 -11.31 4.08 12.49
N GLN A 105 -10.94 3.00 11.80
CA GLN A 105 -9.97 3.09 10.70
C GLN A 105 -10.50 3.92 9.53
N GLN A 106 -11.81 3.84 9.23
CA GLN A 106 -12.45 4.67 8.20
C GLN A 106 -12.32 6.17 8.52
N LYS A 107 -12.47 6.59 9.78
CA LYS A 107 -12.26 7.99 10.18
C LYS A 107 -10.84 8.48 9.86
N LEU A 108 -9.83 7.66 10.14
CA LEU A 108 -8.44 7.97 9.81
C LEU A 108 -8.23 8.00 8.29
N TYR A 109 -8.81 7.06 7.57
CA TYR A 109 -8.72 6.98 6.11
C TYR A 109 -9.31 8.23 5.43
N ASP A 110 -10.51 8.62 5.84
CA ASP A 110 -11.22 9.77 5.30
C ASP A 110 -10.46 11.08 5.62
N LYS A 111 -9.89 11.18 6.83
CA LYS A 111 -9.00 12.29 7.20
C LYS A 111 -7.77 12.34 6.28
N ASN A 112 -7.09 11.21 6.08
CA ASN A 112 -5.90 11.14 5.22
C ASN A 112 -6.22 11.51 3.77
N LEU A 113 -7.38 11.06 3.26
CA LEU A 113 -7.88 11.41 1.93
C LEU A 113 -8.14 12.91 1.80
N ALA A 114 -8.79 13.52 2.79
CA ALA A 114 -9.02 14.97 2.83
C ALA A 114 -7.71 15.76 2.86
N GLU A 115 -6.77 15.38 3.74
CA GLU A 115 -5.44 16.02 3.80
C GLU A 115 -4.69 15.92 2.46
N MET A 116 -4.79 14.77 1.78
CA MET A 116 -4.15 14.59 0.48
C MET A 116 -4.78 15.49 -0.58
N ARG A 117 -6.12 15.59 -0.61
CA ARG A 117 -6.84 16.50 -1.51
C ARG A 117 -6.46 17.96 -1.26
N ASP A 118 -6.38 18.38 0.00
CA ASP A 118 -5.94 19.72 0.37
C ASP A 118 -4.52 20.01 -0.11
N ARG A 119 -3.58 19.08 0.08
CA ARG A 119 -2.19 19.23 -0.38
C ARG A 119 -2.10 19.30 -1.91
N MET A 120 -2.96 18.58 -2.63
CA MET A 120 -3.02 18.65 -4.09
C MET A 120 -3.63 19.97 -4.56
N GLY A 121 -4.71 20.45 -3.92
CA GLY A 121 -5.36 21.71 -4.25
C GLY A 121 -4.54 22.95 -3.88
N ARG A 122 -3.64 22.84 -2.88
CA ARG A 122 -2.73 23.92 -2.46
C ARG A 122 -1.44 24.01 -3.27
N ARG A 123 -1.18 23.12 -4.23
CA ARG A 123 -0.05 23.29 -5.15
C ARG A 123 -0.39 24.46 -6.08
N PRO A 124 0.31 25.60 -6.01
CA PRO A 124 0.15 26.65 -7.01
C PRO A 124 0.44 26.00 -8.37
N GLY A 125 -0.47 26.17 -9.33
CA GLY A 125 -0.21 25.80 -10.71
C GLY A 125 1.11 26.43 -11.14
N ASN A 126 2.03 25.61 -11.63
CA ASN A 126 3.22 26.09 -12.32
C ASN A 126 2.81 26.65 -13.69
#